data_AF-A0A0H5CY88-F1
#
_entry.id   AF-A0A0H5CY88-F1
#
_cell.length_a   1.000
_cell.length_b   1.000
_cell.length_c   1.000
_cell.angle_alpha   90.00
_cell.angle_beta   90.00
_cell.angle_gamma   90.00
#
_symmetry.space_group_name_H-M   'P 1'
#
loop_
_entity.id
_entity.type
_entity.pdbx_description
1 polymer ?
#
loop_
_entity_poly.entity_id
_entity_poly.type
_entity_poly.pdbx_seq_one_letter_code
_entity_poly.pdbx_strand_id
1 'polypeptide(L)' 'MSETGAVGAVEYAVVQAREILGVWRKEGEVVSMSPRQAQYYLQPYGWGLRAKAVAGKSAPAKTETAKG' A
#
# COMPACT_ATOMS: atom_id res chain seq x y z
N MET A 1 23.46 17.15 -4.40
CA MET A 1 23.59 15.68 -4.61
C MET A 1 22.52 15.06 -3.72
N SER A 2 21.23 15.13 -4.05
CA SER A 2 20.53 14.55 -5.21
C SER A 2 20.84 13.08 -5.38
N GLU A 3 19.78 12.26 -5.31
CA GLU A 3 19.73 10.84 -5.68
C GLU A 3 20.26 9.84 -4.66
N THR A 4 19.67 9.84 -3.45
CA THR A 4 19.40 8.55 -2.80
C THR A 4 18.26 7.91 -3.58
N GLY A 5 18.59 7.26 -4.69
CA GLY A 5 17.66 6.41 -5.41
C GLY A 5 16.98 5.52 -4.39
N ALA A 6 15.65 5.60 -4.34
CA ALA A 6 14.83 4.80 -3.45
C ALA A 6 14.86 3.34 -3.91
N VAL A 7 15.99 2.67 -3.73
CA VAL A 7 16.18 1.25 -4.01
C VAL A 7 15.43 0.48 -2.92
N GLY A 8 14.10 0.45 -3.01
CA GLY A 8 13.22 -0.23 -2.06
C GLY A 8 11.94 0.51 -1.67
N ALA A 9 11.66 1.70 -2.20
CA ALA A 9 10.33 2.29 -2.07
C ALA A 9 9.40 1.69 -3.13
N VAL A 10 8.29 1.11 -2.68
CA VAL A 10 7.23 0.58 -3.52
C VAL A 10 6.06 1.54 -3.46
N GLU A 11 5.36 1.70 -4.58
CA GLU A 11 4.14 2.48 -4.67
C GLU A 11 2.94 1.69 -4.17
N TYR A 12 2.21 2.27 -3.21
CA TYR A 12 0.98 1.72 -2.67
C TYR A 12 -0.16 2.68 -2.94
N ALA A 13 -1.24 2.14 -3.50
CA ALA A 13 -2.49 2.87 -3.66
C ALA A 13 -3.25 2.85 -2.33
N VAL A 14 -3.69 4.03 -1.89
CA VAL A 14 -4.57 4.19 -0.73
C VAL A 14 -5.97 3.81 -1.17
N VAL A 15 -6.49 2.72 -0.61
CA VAL A 15 -7.85 2.22 -0.91
C VAL A 15 -8.86 2.65 0.16
N GLN A 16 -8.41 3.33 1.20
CA GLN A 16 -9.27 3.91 2.23
C GLN A 16 -8.56 5.11 2.88
N ALA A 17 -9.26 6.22 3.07
CA ALA A 17 -8.68 7.41 3.70
C ALA A 17 -8.23 7.11 5.14
N ARG A 18 -6.94 7.34 5.43
CA ARG A 18 -6.35 7.09 6.75
C ARG A 18 -5.03 7.83 6.94
N GLU A 19 -4.57 7.86 8.18
CA GLU A 19 -3.20 8.28 8.49
C GLU A 19 -2.18 7.21 8.08
N ILE A 20 -1.18 7.63 7.32
CA ILE A 20 -0.06 6.83 6.83
C ILE A 20 1.22 7.58 7.16
N LEU A 21 2.09 6.98 7.97
CA LEU A 21 3.35 7.59 8.42
C LEU A 21 3.15 8.99 9.05
N GLY A 22 2.06 9.21 9.80
CA GLY A 22 1.74 10.51 10.41
C GLY A 22 1.13 11.53 9.45
N VAL A 23 0.81 11.16 8.21
CA VAL A 23 0.17 12.04 7.23
C VAL A 23 -1.19 11.48 6.84
N TRP A 24 -2.24 12.30 6.96
CA TRP A 24 -3.56 11.93 6.50
C TRP A 24 -3.60 11.82 4.96
N ARG A 25 -3.96 10.64 4.46
CA ARG A 25 -4.09 10.35 3.03
C ARG A 25 -5.53 10.03 2.69
N LYS A 26 -5.95 10.43 1.48
CA LYS A 26 -7.29 10.16 0.96
C LYS A 26 -7.28 8.89 0.12
N GLU A 27 -8.43 8.27 -0.01
CA GLU A 27 -8.63 7.18 -0.97
C GLU A 27 -8.30 7.65 -2.39
N GLY A 28 -7.63 6.80 -3.17
CA GLY A 28 -7.15 7.09 -4.53
C GLY A 28 -5.75 7.70 -4.59
N GLU A 29 -5.19 8.16 -3.47
CA GLU A 29 -3.81 8.65 -3.42
C GLU A 29 -2.79 7.51 -3.62
N VAL A 30 -1.61 7.84 -4.14
CA VAL A 30 -0.48 6.90 -4.22
C VAL A 30 0.62 7.37 -3.28
N VAL A 31 1.11 6.46 -2.45
CA VAL A 31 2.19 6.70 -1.51
C VAL A 31 3.37 5.79 -1.79
N SER A 32 4.57 6.36 -1.84
CA SER A 32 5.80 5.59 -1.96
C SER A 32 6.40 5.34 -0.58
N MET A 33 6.58 4.07 -0.21
CA MET A 33 7.21 3.72 1.07
C MET A 33 7.86 2.34 1.01
N SER A 34 8.60 1.97 2.05
CA SER A 34 9.19 0.63 2.14
C SER A 34 8.14 -0.47 2.43
N PRO A 35 8.31 -1.71 1.94
CA PRO A 35 7.40 -2.81 2.23
C PRO A 35 7.21 -3.09 3.72
N ARG A 36 8.27 -2.89 4.52
CA ARG A 36 8.23 -3.06 5.97
C ARG A 36 7.33 -2.05 6.67
N GLN A 37 7.26 -0.82 6.16
CA GLN A 37 6.32 0.19 6.64
C GLN A 37 4.91 -0.13 6.15
N ALA A 38 4.77 -0.53 4.88
CA ALA A 38 3.48 -0.85 4.28
C ALA A 38 2.80 -2.06 4.93
N GLN A 39 3.54 -3.01 5.51
CA GLN A 39 2.97 -4.22 6.11
C GLN A 39 1.88 -3.93 7.16
N TYR A 40 1.99 -2.80 7.89
CA TYR A 40 1.03 -2.39 8.92
C TYR A 40 -0.28 -1.81 8.33
N TYR A 41 -0.31 -1.59 7.04
CA TYR A 41 -1.44 -1.03 6.30
C TYR A 41 -1.99 -2.01 5.23
N LEU A 42 -1.33 -3.15 5.06
CA LEU A 42 -1.69 -4.23 4.13
C LEU A 42 -2.31 -5.41 4.89
N GLN A 43 -3.24 -6.10 4.25
CA GLN A 43 -3.82 -7.33 4.78
C GLN A 43 -2.75 -8.42 5.01
N PRO A 44 -2.85 -9.26 6.07
CA PRO A 44 -3.94 -9.32 7.06
C PRO A 44 -3.75 -8.37 8.27
N TYR A 45 -2.55 -7.80 8.44
CA TYR A 45 -2.18 -7.05 9.64
C TYR A 45 -2.73 -5.62 9.66
N GLY A 46 -3.05 -5.08 8.49
CA GLY A 46 -3.64 -3.76 8.29
C GLY A 46 -4.65 -3.73 7.16
N TRP A 47 -5.21 -2.55 6.92
CA TRP A 47 -6.19 -2.27 5.85
C TRP A 47 -5.96 -0.86 5.30
N GLY A 48 -6.36 -0.58 4.07
CA GLY A 48 -6.34 0.78 3.51
C GLY A 48 -5.16 1.11 2.60
N LEU A 49 -4.19 0.19 2.46
CA LEU A 49 -3.25 0.21 1.34
C LEU A 49 -3.44 -1.02 0.44
N ARG A 50 -3.10 -0.84 -0.83
CA ARG A 50 -2.95 -1.91 -1.82
C ARG A 50 -1.64 -1.71 -2.55
N ALA A 51 -0.82 -2.75 -2.63
CA ALA A 51 0.36 -2.70 -3.49
C ALA A 51 -0.08 -2.44 -4.92
N LYS A 52 0.36 -1.34 -5.51
CA LYS A 52 0.17 -1.10 -6.94
C LYS A 52 1.18 -2.01 -7.60
N ALA A 53 0.72 -3.14 -8.12
CA ALA A 53 1.59 -4.16 -8.68
C ALA A 53 2.47 -3.53 -9.78
N VAL A 54 3.74 -3.27 -9.47
CA VAL A 54 4.79 -3.32 -10.49
C VAL A 54 4.69 -4.73 -11.07
N ALA A 55 4.25 -4.81 -12.33
CA ALA A 55 3.92 -6.06 -13.00
C ALA A 55 5.08 -7.06 -12.87
N GLY A 56 5.01 -7.97 -11.89
CA GLY A 56 6.15 -8.84 -11.64
C GLY A 56 6.27 -9.54 -10.28
N LYS A 57 5.19 -9.88 -9.57
CA LYS A 57 5.10 -11.10 -8.73
C LYS A 57 3.73 -11.17 -8.04
N SER A 58 3.08 -12.31 -8.21
CA SER A 58 1.74 -12.66 -7.73
C SER A 58 1.58 -12.60 -6.21
N ALA A 59 0.41 -12.14 -5.76
CA ALA A 59 -0.33 -12.73 -4.64
C ALA A 59 -1.85 -12.54 -4.87
N PRO A 60 -2.68 -13.55 -4.56
CA PRO A 60 -4.01 -13.70 -5.13
C PRO A 60 -5.06 -12.82 -4.46
N ALA A 61 -6.07 -12.45 -5.25
CA ALA A 61 -7.31 -11.89 -4.77
C ALA A 61 -7.97 -12.83 -3.75
N LYS A 62 -8.31 -12.29 -2.59
CA LYS A 62 -9.25 -12.81 -1.59
C LYS A 62 -9.83 -11.60 -0.88
N THR A 63 -11.12 -11.39 -0.68
CA THR A 63 -12.32 -12.09 -1.16
C THR A 63 -13.42 -11.05 -0.97
N GLU A 64 -14.23 -10.85 -1.99
CA GLU A 64 -15.61 -10.45 -1.79
C GLU A 64 -16.27 -11.46 -0.84
N THR A 65 -16.80 -11.01 0.29
CA THR A 65 -17.81 -11.77 1.01
C THR A 65 -19.00 -10.86 1.20
N ALA A 66 -19.82 -10.87 0.15
CA ALA A 66 -21.21 -10.47 0.20
C ALA A 66 -21.98 -11.43 1.12
N LYS A 67 -22.81 -10.80 1.96
CA LYS A 67 -24.04 -11.26 2.62
C LYS A 67 -24.64 -12.60 2.16
N GLY A 68 -24.98 -13.46 3.12
CA GLY A 68 -25.90 -14.59 3.01
C GLY A 68 -26.63 -14.78 4.33
#